data_AF-A0A7W1JT64-F1
#
_entry.id   AF-A0A7W1JT64-F1
#
_cell.length_a   1.000
_cell.length_b   1.000
_cell.length_c   1.000
_cell.angle_alpha   90.00
_cell.angle_beta   90.00
_cell.angle_gamma   90.00
#
_symmetry.space_group_name_H-M   'P 1'
#
loop_
_entity.id
_entity.type
_entity.pdbx_description
1 polymer ?
#
loop_
_entity_poly.entity_id
_entity_poly.type
_entity_poly.pdbx_seq_one_letter_code
_entity_poly.pdbx_strand_id
1 'polypeptide(L)' 'MRAMSWDEDARCRDLDPELFFANRPTFERRAKAVCARCGVRDRCLAFALESRAEYGVWGGLTGRERMALISGR' A
#
# COMPACT_ATOMS: atom_id res chain seq x y z
N MET A 1 -9.75 17.19 -1.63
CA MET A 1 -8.64 16.24 -1.84
C MET A 1 -9.07 15.33 -2.98
N ARG A 2 -8.46 15.47 -4.16
CA ARG A 2 -8.94 14.82 -5.39
C ARG A 2 -8.70 13.32 -5.26
N ALA A 3 -9.75 12.50 -5.34
CA ALA A 3 -9.59 11.08 -5.66
C ALA A 3 -8.69 11.01 -6.90
N MET A 4 -7.56 10.35 -6.77
CA MET A 4 -6.56 10.35 -7.83
C MET A 4 -6.99 9.26 -8.79
N SER A 5 -7.51 9.60 -9.98
CA SER A 5 -8.05 8.65 -10.99
C SER A 5 -7.49 7.21 -11.05
N TRP A 6 -6.21 7.00 -10.72
CA TRP A 6 -5.61 5.67 -10.60
C TRP A 6 -6.16 4.80 -9.44
N ASP A 7 -6.73 5.36 -8.37
CA ASP A 7 -7.23 4.60 -7.22
C ASP A 7 -8.48 3.77 -7.57
N GLU A 8 -9.20 4.16 -8.63
CA GLU A 8 -10.33 3.40 -9.18
C GLU A 8 -9.90 2.06 -9.77
N ASP A 9 -8.68 1.99 -10.31
CA ASP A 9 -8.09 0.77 -10.89
C ASP A 9 -7.36 -0.11 -9.85
N ALA A 10 -7.40 0.25 -8.57
CA ALA A 10 -6.71 -0.48 -7.53
C ALA A 10 -7.40 -1.81 -7.23
N ARG A 11 -6.67 -2.93 -7.32
CA ARG A 11 -7.22 -4.27 -7.00
C ARG A 11 -7.70 -4.42 -5.56
N CYS A 12 -7.25 -3.57 -4.66
CA CYS A 12 -7.67 -3.57 -3.26
C CYS A 12 -8.99 -2.81 -3.00
N ARG A 13 -9.53 -2.11 -4.01
CA ARG A 13 -10.70 -1.23 -3.88
C ARG A 13 -11.91 -1.92 -3.26
N ASP A 14 -12.19 -3.16 -3.68
CA ASP A 14 -13.36 -3.92 -3.23
C ASP A 14 -13.04 -4.93 -2.12
N LEU A 15 -11.84 -4.84 -1.52
CA LEU A 15 -11.42 -5.71 -0.43
C LEU A 15 -11.59 -5.02 0.92
N ASP A 16 -11.75 -5.83 1.97
CA ASP A 16 -11.82 -5.34 3.34
C ASP A 16 -10.55 -4.54 3.70
N PRO A 17 -10.68 -3.26 4.12
CA PRO A 17 -9.54 -2.45 4.56
C PRO A 17 -8.74 -3.10 5.70
N GLU A 18 -9.35 -3.91 6.58
CA GLU A 18 -8.61 -4.61 7.63
C GLU A 18 -7.45 -5.43 7.05
N LEU A 19 -7.62 -6.00 5.85
CA LEU A 19 -6.58 -6.78 5.19
C LEU A 19 -5.27 -5.99 5.01
N PHE A 20 -5.37 -4.69 4.81
CA PHE A 20 -4.24 -3.81 4.51
C PHE A 20 -3.73 -3.07 5.75
N PHE A 21 -4.58 -2.83 6.74
CA PHE A 21 -4.26 -1.95 7.87
C PHE A 21 -4.15 -2.64 9.23
N ALA A 22 -4.66 -3.87 9.39
CA ALA A 22 -4.54 -4.59 10.66
C ALA A 22 -3.11 -5.12 10.89
N ASN A 23 -2.66 -5.07 12.15
CA ASN A 23 -1.36 -5.61 12.57
C ASN A 23 -1.43 -7.14 12.72
N ARG A 24 -1.59 -7.86 11.61
CA ARG A 24 -1.61 -9.33 11.56
C ARG A 24 -0.69 -9.84 10.44
N PRO A 25 0.33 -10.67 10.74
CA PRO A 25 1.28 -11.15 9.73
C PRO A 25 0.61 -11.89 8.55
N THR A 26 -0.48 -12.61 8.81
CA THR A 26 -1.24 -13.29 7.75
C THR A 26 -1.95 -12.33 6.81
N PHE A 27 -2.43 -11.19 7.33
CA PHE A 27 -3.08 -10.15 6.55
C PHE A 27 -2.04 -9.40 5.72
N GLU A 28 -0.89 -9.06 6.31
CA GLU A 28 0.22 -8.45 5.59
C GLU A 28 0.64 -9.27 4.35
N ARG A 29 0.87 -10.58 4.52
CA ARG A 29 1.23 -11.45 3.38
C ARG A 29 0.15 -11.45 2.29
N ARG A 30 -1.12 -11.47 2.67
CA ARG A 30 -2.24 -11.46 1.72
C ARG A 30 -2.36 -10.11 1.02
N ALA A 31 -2.24 -9.00 1.74
CA ALA A 31 -2.21 -7.66 1.17
C ALA A 31 -1.06 -7.51 0.17
N LYS A 32 0.14 -7.97 0.52
CA LYS A 32 1.30 -7.99 -0.40
C LYS A 32 1.02 -8.80 -1.67
N ALA A 33 0.35 -9.94 -1.56
CA ALA A 33 -0.04 -10.75 -2.71
C ALA A 33 -1.07 -10.04 -3.62
N VAL A 34 -2.00 -9.27 -3.04
CA VAL A 34 -2.93 -8.41 -3.82
C VAL A 34 -2.15 -7.33 -4.55
N CYS A 35 -1.27 -6.61 -3.84
CA CYS A 35 -0.46 -5.54 -4.42
C CYS A 35 0.47 -6.03 -5.54
N ALA A 36 1.00 -7.26 -5.45
CA ALA A 36 1.87 -7.85 -6.47
C ALA A 36 1.21 -8.00 -7.84
N ARG A 37 -0.14 -8.07 -7.89
CA ARG A 37 -0.92 -8.18 -9.12
C ARG A 37 -1.57 -6.86 -9.53
N CYS A 38 -1.43 -5.80 -8.74
CA CYS A 38 -2.14 -4.54 -8.92
C CYS A 38 -1.47 -3.66 -9.99
N GLY A 39 -2.22 -3.22 -11.01
CA GLY A 39 -1.68 -2.42 -12.12
C GLY A 39 -1.24 -1.01 -11.72
N VAL A 40 -1.73 -0.51 -10.59
CA VAL A 40 -1.42 0.84 -10.07
C VAL A 40 -0.44 0.82 -8.89
N ARG A 41 0.27 -0.30 -8.69
CA ARG A 41 1.17 -0.51 -7.54
C ARG A 41 2.19 0.61 -7.35
N ASP A 42 2.83 1.07 -8.43
CA ASP A 42 3.90 2.06 -8.34
C ASP A 42 3.36 3.46 -8.02
N ARG A 43 2.19 3.83 -8.57
CA ARG A 43 1.49 5.09 -8.20
C ARG A 43 1.04 5.07 -6.75
N CYS A 44 0.51 3.94 -6.28
CA CYS A 44 0.13 3.73 -4.89
C CYS A 44 1.32 3.87 -3.94
N LEU A 45 2.48 3.29 -4.30
CA LEU A 45 3.70 3.44 -3.50
C LEU A 45 4.20 4.88 -3.47
N ALA A 46 4.24 5.56 -4.62
CA ALA A 46 4.65 6.96 -4.71
C ALA A 46 3.77 7.85 -3.82
N PHE A 47 2.45 7.69 -3.91
CA PHE A 47 1.50 8.39 -3.05
C PHE A 47 1.76 8.15 -1.56
N ALA A 48 2.01 6.89 -1.16
CA ALA A 48 2.27 6.55 0.24
C ALA A 48 3.59 7.12 0.76
N LEU A 49 4.61 7.25 -0.09
CA LEU A 49 5.88 7.88 0.23
C LEU A 49 5.73 9.41 0.37
N GLU A 50 5.03 10.05 -0.57
CA GLU A 50 4.77 11.50 -0.55
C GLU A 50 3.94 11.92 0.67
N SER A 51 2.88 11.16 0.97
CA SER A 51 2.00 11.42 2.11
C SER A 51 2.59 10.97 3.46
N ARG A 52 3.74 10.30 3.46
CA ARG A 52 4.36 9.68 4.64
C ARG A 52 3.39 8.80 5.41
N ALA A 53 2.61 8.00 4.69
CA ALA A 53 1.66 7.07 5.31
C ALA A 53 2.41 6.14 6.28
N GLU A 54 2.04 6.18 7.57
CA GLU A 54 2.74 5.46 8.63
C GLU A 54 2.33 3.99 8.71
N TYR A 55 1.04 3.70 8.50
CA TYR A 55 0.47 2.37 8.70
C TYR A 55 0.06 1.69 7.39
N GLY A 56 -0.15 0.38 7.51
CA GLY A 56 -0.69 -0.48 6.48
C GLY A 56 0.23 -0.79 5.31
N VAL A 57 -0.26 -1.66 4.43
CA VAL A 57 0.39 -2.09 3.20
C VAL A 57 -0.04 -1.20 2.04
N TRP A 58 0.92 -0.47 1.48
CA TRP A 58 0.74 0.42 0.33
C TRP A 58 1.75 0.04 -0.75
N GLY A 59 1.29 -0.12 -1.99
CA GLY A 59 2.17 -0.53 -3.09
C GLY A 59 2.95 -1.84 -2.84
N GLY A 60 2.47 -2.69 -1.93
CA GLY A 60 3.13 -3.94 -1.55
C GLY A 60 4.16 -3.82 -0.42
N LEU A 61 4.29 -2.66 0.22
CA LEU A 61 5.22 -2.44 1.33
C LEU A 61 4.47 -2.02 2.59
N THR A 62 4.92 -2.50 3.75
CA THR A 62 4.54 -1.99 5.07
C THR A 62 5.14 -0.60 5.32
N GLY A 63 4.62 0.12 6.31
CA GLY A 63 5.23 1.38 6.76
C GLY A 63 6.72 1.24 7.09
N ARG A 64 7.10 0.19 7.81
CA ARG A 64 8.50 -0.09 8.16
C ARG A 64 9.39 -0.30 6.93
N GLU A 65 8.92 -1.04 5.93
CA GLU A 65 9.65 -1.25 4.68
C GLU A 65 9.75 0.04 3.86
N ARG A 66 8.69 0.86 3.83
CA ARG A 66 8.74 2.18 3.18
C ARG A 66 9.74 3.11 3.88
N MET A 67 9.79 3.11 5.21
CA MET A 67 10.75 3.90 5.97
C MET A 67 12.19 3.50 5.65
N ALA A 68 12.46 2.20 5.49
CA ALA A 68 13.79 1.73 5.10
C ALA A 68 14.24 2.25 3.72
N LEU A 69 13.31 2.50 2.79
CA LEU A 69 13.62 3.12 1.50
C LEU A 69 14.01 4.60 1.62
N ILE A 70 13.46 5.31 2.61
CA ILE A 70 13.71 6.74 2.82
C ILE A 70 14.98 6.94 3.64
N SER A 71 15.22 6.10 4.65
CA SER A 71 16.38 6.21 5.56
C SER A 71 17.70 5.73 4.96
N GLY A 72 17.67 5.04 3.82
CA GLY A 72 18.86 4.57 3.10
C GLY A 72 19.47 5.59 2.13
N ARG A 73 19.15 6.88 2.28
CA ARG A 73 19.71 8.00 1.51
C ARG A 73 20.66 8.82 2.37
#